data_AF-A0A6L7KME2-F1
#
_entry.id   AF-A0A6L7KME2-F1
#
_cell.length_a   1.000
_cell.length_b   1.000
_cell.length_c   1.000
_cell.angle_alpha   90.00
_cell.angle_beta   90.00
_cell.angle_gamma   90.00
#
_symmetry.space_group_name_H-M   'P 1'
#
loop_
_entity.id
_entity.type
_entity.pdbx_description
1 polymer ?
#
loop_
_entity_poly.entity_id
_entity_poly.type
_entity_poly.pdbx_seq_one_letter_code
_entity_poly.pdbx_strand_id
1 'polypeptide(L)'
;INAAAFNDLSGDLCADLEPDVIDVVAGLDAMGFVLGSALAARLGRGFLPIRKAGKLCVATDKVGFTNYSGRTQDMEMRTPAFAPGTRVLLVDQWVETGGTMDGAIRLVERQKGVVAGIVAIAVESNERTKDFRNRFKVVSAVVEGSRWQEECDTQVLSSFLTYRAERTFPTAGRTPAQ
;
A
#
# COMPACT_ATOMS: atom_id res chain seq x y z
N ILE A 1 0.43 -15.79 6.65
CA ILE A 1 0.77 -16.74 7.75
C ILE A 1 2.23 -17.23 7.71
N ASN A 2 2.90 -17.22 6.55
CA ASN A 2 4.33 -17.49 6.49
C ASN A 2 5.12 -16.29 7.02
N ALA A 3 5.85 -16.49 8.13
CA ALA A 3 6.62 -15.43 8.77
C ALA A 3 7.85 -14.99 7.96
N ALA A 4 8.56 -15.92 7.31
CA ALA A 4 9.74 -15.59 6.50
C ALA A 4 9.33 -14.70 5.33
N ALA A 5 8.37 -15.15 4.51
CA ALA A 5 7.91 -14.40 3.34
C ALA A 5 7.38 -13.00 3.69
N PHE A 6 6.65 -12.85 4.81
CA PHE A 6 6.18 -11.54 5.24
C PHE A 6 7.33 -10.63 5.67
N ASN A 7 8.33 -11.18 6.38
CA ASN A 7 9.48 -10.41 6.85
C ASN A 7 10.43 -10.03 5.72
N ASP A 8 10.65 -10.93 4.76
CA ASP A 8 11.46 -10.67 3.57
C ASP A 8 10.80 -9.56 2.74
N LEU A 9 9.50 -9.72 2.40
CA LEU A 9 8.73 -8.70 1.66
C LEU A 9 8.86 -7.31 2.28
N SER A 10 8.63 -7.19 3.57
CA SER A 10 8.65 -5.89 4.25
C SER A 10 10.07 -5.39 4.54
N GLY A 11 11.06 -6.27 4.61
CA GLY A 11 12.48 -5.90 4.63
C GLY A 11 12.91 -5.30 3.30
N ASP A 12 12.61 -5.98 2.19
CA ASP A 12 12.97 -5.56 0.83
C ASP A 12 12.30 -4.22 0.49
N LEU A 13 11.00 -4.07 0.74
CA LEU A 13 10.30 -2.80 0.53
C LEU A 13 10.89 -1.65 1.37
N CYS A 14 11.36 -1.92 2.59
CA CYS A 14 12.02 -0.90 3.41
C CYS A 14 13.41 -0.54 2.92
N ALA A 15 14.15 -1.49 2.32
CA ALA A 15 15.50 -1.28 1.83
C ALA A 15 15.56 -0.25 0.68
N ASP A 16 14.49 -0.16 -0.11
CA ASP A 16 14.36 0.79 -1.21
C ASP A 16 13.82 2.17 -0.78
N LEU A 17 13.49 2.35 0.50
CA LEU A 17 12.99 3.62 1.04
C LEU A 17 14.11 4.46 1.67
N GLU A 18 13.84 5.76 1.79
CA GLU A 18 14.69 6.71 2.50
C GLU A 18 13.96 7.12 3.80
N PRO A 19 14.28 6.53 4.96
CA PRO A 19 13.51 6.75 6.19
C PRO A 19 13.49 8.21 6.66
N ASP A 20 14.53 8.98 6.34
CA ASP A 20 14.68 10.39 6.76
C ASP A 20 13.73 11.34 6.03
N VAL A 21 13.12 10.89 4.93
CA VAL A 21 12.10 11.66 4.19
C VAL A 21 10.65 11.30 4.56
N ILE A 22 10.46 10.45 5.57
CA ILE A 22 9.14 9.93 5.97
C ILE A 22 8.87 10.29 7.43
N ASP A 23 7.78 11.02 7.68
CA ASP A 23 7.36 11.39 9.04
C ASP A 23 6.29 10.45 9.59
N VAL A 24 5.40 9.96 8.71
CA VAL A 24 4.30 9.06 9.06
C VAL A 24 3.99 8.12 7.90
N VAL A 25 3.60 6.88 8.21
CA VAL A 25 3.14 5.91 7.20
C VAL A 25 1.63 5.86 7.23
N ALA A 26 0.99 6.07 6.09
CA ALA A 26 -0.44 5.95 5.92
C ALA A 26 -0.81 4.70 5.13
N GLY A 27 -1.59 3.81 5.74
CA GLY A 27 -2.13 2.62 5.08
C GLY A 27 -3.53 2.87 4.54
N LEU A 28 -3.83 2.32 3.36
CA LEU A 28 -5.17 2.34 2.77
C LEU A 28 -5.98 1.10 3.17
N ASP A 29 -7.28 1.30 3.40
CA ASP A 29 -8.19 0.26 3.91
C ASP A 29 -8.42 -0.90 2.93
N ALA A 30 -8.34 -2.17 3.33
CA ALA A 30 -7.94 -2.69 4.66
C ALA A 30 -6.53 -3.28 4.65
N MET A 31 -6.12 -3.84 3.51
CA MET A 31 -4.87 -4.61 3.44
C MET A 31 -3.63 -3.72 3.43
N GLY A 32 -3.75 -2.46 2.98
CA GLY A 32 -2.71 -1.45 3.17
C GLY A 32 -2.45 -1.16 4.65
N PHE A 33 -3.37 -1.46 5.58
CA PHE A 33 -3.07 -1.36 7.02
C PHE A 33 -2.10 -2.45 7.48
N VAL A 34 -2.23 -3.67 6.96
CA VAL A 34 -1.36 -4.79 7.34
C VAL A 34 0.07 -4.50 6.89
N LEU A 35 0.24 -4.15 5.61
CA LEU A 35 1.55 -3.80 5.08
C LEU A 35 2.07 -2.49 5.68
N GLY A 36 1.26 -1.44 5.70
CA GLY A 36 1.64 -0.12 6.20
C GLY A 36 2.03 -0.12 7.68
N SER A 37 1.33 -0.87 8.54
CA SER A 37 1.72 -0.99 9.95
C SER A 37 3.06 -1.71 10.14
N ALA A 38 3.35 -2.74 9.35
CA ALA A 38 4.63 -3.44 9.38
C ALA A 38 5.79 -2.54 8.90
N LEU A 39 5.56 -1.73 7.86
CA LEU A 39 6.55 -0.75 7.39
C LEU A 39 6.74 0.38 8.42
N ALA A 40 5.65 0.90 9.02
CA ALA A 40 5.75 1.94 10.04
C ALA A 40 6.57 1.46 11.25
N ALA A 41 6.32 0.24 11.72
CA ALA A 41 7.08 -0.37 12.81
C ALA A 41 8.56 -0.53 12.46
N ARG A 42 8.89 -1.01 11.25
CA ARG A 42 10.28 -1.13 10.78
C ARG A 42 10.99 0.22 10.66
N LEU A 43 10.29 1.25 10.19
CA LEU A 43 10.85 2.59 9.98
C LEU A 43 10.88 3.43 11.28
N GLY A 44 10.31 2.94 12.39
CA GLY A 44 10.20 3.70 13.63
C GLY A 44 9.27 4.92 13.50
N ARG A 45 8.22 4.82 12.68
CA ARG A 45 7.26 5.90 12.38
C ARG A 45 5.87 5.58 12.91
N GLY A 46 5.05 6.64 13.07
CA GLY A 46 3.63 6.49 13.38
C GLY A 46 2.84 5.92 12.20
N PHE A 47 1.64 5.41 12.48
CA PHE A 47 0.72 4.88 11.48
C PHE A 47 -0.57 5.72 11.39
N LEU A 48 -1.02 6.03 10.18
CA LEU A 48 -2.22 6.81 9.87
C LEU A 48 -3.18 6.00 8.99
N PRO A 49 -4.39 5.65 9.47
CA PRO A 49 -5.36 4.96 8.63
C PRO A 49 -6.07 5.94 7.67
N ILE A 50 -6.12 5.59 6.38
CA ILE A 50 -7.01 6.21 5.37
C ILE A 50 -8.06 5.18 5.00
N ARG A 51 -9.34 5.49 5.26
CA ARG A 51 -10.43 4.51 5.25
C ARG A 51 -11.40 4.70 4.11
N LYS A 52 -12.15 3.66 3.77
CA LYS A 52 -13.43 3.87 3.05
C LYS A 52 -14.38 4.66 3.94
N ALA A 53 -15.19 5.53 3.36
CA ALA A 53 -15.99 6.48 4.12
C ALA A 53 -17.01 5.83 5.08
N GLY A 54 -17.29 6.52 6.18
CA GLY A 54 -18.25 6.12 7.21
C GLY A 54 -17.68 5.13 8.24
N LYS A 55 -16.35 5.05 8.37
CA LYS A 55 -15.66 4.11 9.27
C LYS A 55 -14.88 4.81 10.40
N LEU A 56 -14.60 6.09 10.29
CA LEU A 56 -13.98 6.91 11.33
C LEU A 56 -15.06 7.56 12.21
N CYS A 57 -14.86 7.49 13.53
CA CYS A 57 -15.77 8.04 14.54
C CYS A 57 -15.48 9.51 14.90
N VAL A 58 -14.70 10.21 14.07
CA VAL A 58 -14.22 11.58 14.30
C VAL A 58 -14.49 12.43 13.04
N ALA A 59 -14.24 13.74 13.12
CA ALA A 59 -14.31 14.59 11.93
C ALA A 59 -13.35 14.11 10.84
N THR A 60 -13.80 14.11 9.58
CA THR A 60 -13.04 13.60 8.42
C THR A 60 -13.07 14.56 7.25
N ASP A 61 -11.97 14.62 6.50
CA ASP A 61 -11.99 15.03 5.08
C ASP A 61 -12.34 13.82 4.20
N LYS A 62 -12.99 14.05 3.06
CA LYS A 62 -13.47 13.02 2.14
C LYS A 62 -13.15 13.34 0.69
N VAL A 63 -12.76 12.31 -0.04
CA VAL A 63 -12.50 12.38 -1.48
C VAL A 63 -13.19 11.23 -2.18
N GLY A 64 -14.07 11.56 -3.13
CA GLY A 64 -14.70 10.60 -4.01
C GLY A 64 -13.79 10.17 -5.16
N PHE A 65 -13.87 8.88 -5.50
CA PHE A 65 -13.21 8.26 -6.64
C PHE A 65 -14.13 7.22 -7.29
N THR A 66 -13.93 6.97 -8.58
CA THR A 66 -14.63 5.91 -9.29
C THR A 66 -13.79 4.63 -9.22
N ASN A 67 -14.36 3.55 -8.67
CA ASN A 67 -13.68 2.27 -8.59
C ASN A 67 -13.74 1.50 -9.93
N TYR A 68 -13.10 0.32 -9.98
CA TYR A 68 -13.06 -0.54 -11.18
C TYR A 68 -14.45 -0.96 -11.70
N SER A 69 -15.46 -1.01 -10.82
CA SER A 69 -16.85 -1.33 -11.17
C SER A 69 -17.66 -0.13 -11.69
N GLY A 70 -17.05 1.05 -11.82
CA GLY A 70 -17.75 2.29 -12.20
C GLY A 70 -18.58 2.94 -11.08
N ARG A 71 -18.51 2.42 -9.85
CA ARG A 71 -19.23 2.98 -8.70
C ARG A 71 -18.38 4.04 -8.01
N THR A 72 -19.02 5.15 -7.65
CA THR A 72 -18.40 6.15 -6.79
C THR A 72 -18.25 5.59 -5.38
N GLN A 73 -17.05 5.68 -4.85
CA GLN A 73 -16.72 5.37 -3.47
C GLN A 73 -15.94 6.55 -2.89
N ASP A 74 -16.03 6.74 -1.58
CA ASP A 74 -15.31 7.80 -0.90
C ASP A 74 -14.21 7.20 -0.02
N MET A 75 -13.03 7.81 -0.06
CA MET A 75 -11.99 7.65 0.96
C MET A 75 -12.11 8.77 1.98
N GLU A 76 -11.78 8.50 3.24
CA GLU A 76 -11.79 9.45 4.33
C GLU A 76 -10.52 9.38 5.19
N MET A 77 -10.11 10.53 5.70
CA MET A 77 -8.99 10.69 6.63
C MET A 77 -9.41 11.66 7.73
N ARG A 78 -9.04 11.39 8.99
CA ARG A 78 -9.38 12.29 10.11
C ARG A 78 -8.89 13.71 9.84
N THR A 79 -9.59 14.72 10.35
CA THR A 79 -9.19 16.13 10.17
C THR A 79 -9.08 16.87 11.53
N PRO A 80 -7.95 17.56 11.80
CA PRO A 80 -6.68 17.43 11.08
C PRO A 80 -6.04 16.05 11.36
N ALA A 81 -5.33 15.50 10.39
CA ALA A 81 -4.52 14.29 10.54
C ALA A 81 -3.11 14.61 11.09
N PHE A 82 -2.54 15.72 10.62
CA PHE A 82 -1.14 16.09 10.89
C PHE A 82 -0.94 17.60 10.68
N ALA A 83 0.24 18.09 11.02
CA ALA A 83 0.63 19.48 10.75
C ALA A 83 0.99 19.67 9.26
N PRO A 84 0.77 20.87 8.68
CA PRO A 84 1.23 21.17 7.32
C PRO A 84 2.71 20.85 7.11
N GLY A 85 3.07 20.33 5.94
CA GLY A 85 4.43 19.91 5.60
C GLY A 85 4.80 18.50 6.05
N THR A 86 3.95 17.80 6.81
CA THR A 86 4.19 16.40 7.20
C THR A 86 4.35 15.52 5.96
N ARG A 87 5.43 14.74 5.90
CA ARG A 87 5.76 13.84 4.79
C ARG A 87 5.17 12.45 5.04
N VAL A 88 4.19 12.09 4.22
CA VAL A 88 3.35 10.89 4.38
C VAL A 88 3.74 9.84 3.34
N LEU A 89 4.18 8.67 3.79
CA LEU A 89 4.35 7.50 2.93
C LEU A 89 3.01 6.80 2.74
N LEU A 90 2.52 6.66 1.51
CA LEU A 90 1.27 5.98 1.21
C LEU A 90 1.52 4.49 0.93
N VAL A 91 0.74 3.62 1.55
CA VAL A 91 0.92 2.17 1.46
C VAL A 91 -0.41 1.47 1.15
N ASP A 92 -0.40 0.65 0.11
CA ASP A 92 -1.46 -0.32 -0.19
C ASP A 92 -0.83 -1.67 -0.55
N GLN A 93 -1.60 -2.75 -0.60
CA GLN A 93 -1.07 -4.04 -1.07
C GLN A 93 -1.04 -4.11 -2.60
N TRP A 94 -2.06 -3.57 -3.27
CA TRP A 94 -2.20 -3.67 -4.72
C TRP A 94 -2.86 -2.41 -5.27
N VAL A 95 -2.17 -1.74 -6.17
CA VAL A 95 -2.67 -0.56 -6.87
C VAL A 95 -3.15 -1.01 -8.25
N GLU A 96 -4.46 -1.27 -8.36
CA GLU A 96 -5.12 -1.71 -9.60
C GLU A 96 -5.35 -0.48 -10.52
N THR A 97 -6.55 0.09 -10.47
CA THR A 97 -6.88 1.31 -11.23
C THR A 97 -6.18 2.58 -10.72
N GLY A 98 -5.57 2.53 -9.53
CA GLY A 98 -5.01 3.69 -8.84
C GLY A 98 -6.03 4.66 -8.22
N GLY A 99 -7.34 4.38 -8.30
CA GLY A 99 -8.37 5.31 -7.81
C GLY A 99 -8.34 5.56 -6.29
N THR A 100 -8.10 4.51 -5.50
CA THR A 100 -7.95 4.62 -4.03
C THR A 100 -6.70 5.39 -3.65
N MET A 101 -5.59 5.13 -4.34
CA MET A 101 -4.31 5.81 -4.15
C MET A 101 -4.40 7.30 -4.49
N ASP A 102 -5.05 7.65 -5.61
CA ASP A 102 -5.36 9.05 -5.96
C ASP A 102 -6.19 9.74 -4.86
N GLY A 103 -7.21 9.06 -4.35
CA GLY A 103 -8.02 9.56 -3.23
C GLY A 103 -7.16 9.86 -1.99
N ALA A 104 -6.22 8.97 -1.66
CA ALA A 104 -5.29 9.15 -0.54
C ALA A 104 -4.30 10.31 -0.77
N ILE A 105 -3.72 10.42 -1.97
CA ILE A 105 -2.85 11.55 -2.36
C ILE A 105 -3.58 12.88 -2.14
N ARG A 106 -4.80 12.99 -2.67
CA ARG A 106 -5.62 14.20 -2.57
C ARG A 106 -6.00 14.53 -1.13
N LEU A 107 -6.31 13.53 -0.29
CA LEU A 107 -6.56 13.74 1.13
C LEU A 107 -5.32 14.28 1.86
N VAL A 108 -4.13 13.76 1.53
CA VAL A 108 -2.87 14.25 2.09
C VAL A 108 -2.60 15.70 1.66
N GLU A 109 -2.68 15.98 0.37
CA GLU A 109 -2.43 17.32 -0.20
C GLU A 109 -3.44 18.36 0.30
N ARG A 110 -4.73 18.01 0.41
CA ARG A 110 -5.78 18.91 0.96
C ARG A 110 -5.52 19.31 2.40
N GLN A 111 -4.93 18.43 3.19
CA GLN A 111 -4.49 18.73 4.56
C GLN A 111 -3.07 19.32 4.61
N LYS A 112 -2.55 19.79 3.47
CA LYS A 112 -1.23 20.43 3.31
C LYS A 112 -0.06 19.51 3.68
N GLY A 113 -0.25 18.20 3.59
CA GLY A 113 0.82 17.21 3.70
C GLY A 113 1.58 17.06 2.39
N VAL A 114 2.73 16.39 2.45
CA VAL A 114 3.56 16.06 1.29
C VAL A 114 3.57 14.55 1.13
N VAL A 115 3.28 14.04 -0.06
CA VAL A 115 3.41 12.60 -0.34
C VAL A 115 4.90 12.27 -0.48
N ALA A 116 5.43 11.52 0.48
CA ALA A 116 6.85 11.13 0.53
C ALA A 116 7.19 10.02 -0.48
N GLY A 117 6.20 9.23 -0.85
CA GLY A 117 6.33 8.10 -1.76
C GLY A 117 5.11 7.18 -1.67
N ILE A 118 5.09 6.17 -2.54
CA ILE A 118 4.04 5.15 -2.60
C ILE A 118 4.71 3.78 -2.50
N VAL A 119 4.14 2.89 -1.68
CA VAL A 119 4.60 1.50 -1.55
C VAL A 119 3.45 0.55 -1.82
N ALA A 120 3.71 -0.48 -2.62
CA ALA A 120 2.78 -1.59 -2.79
C ALA A 120 3.48 -2.93 -3.04
N ILE A 121 2.73 -4.04 -2.98
CA ILE A 121 3.24 -5.32 -3.48
C ILE A 121 3.20 -5.29 -5.00
N ALA A 122 2.05 -4.92 -5.57
CA ALA A 122 1.84 -4.80 -7.00
C ALA A 122 1.27 -3.43 -7.38
N VAL A 123 1.71 -2.89 -8.51
CA VAL A 123 1.19 -1.65 -9.10
C VAL A 123 0.95 -1.92 -10.58
N GLU A 124 -0.30 -2.02 -10.99
CA GLU A 124 -0.66 -2.31 -12.39
C GLU A 124 -0.23 -1.18 -13.33
N SER A 125 0.01 -1.52 -14.60
CA SER A 125 0.41 -0.57 -15.63
C SER A 125 -0.80 0.12 -16.25
N ASN A 126 -0.98 1.41 -15.97
CA ASN A 126 -1.98 2.26 -16.62
C ASN A 126 -1.54 3.73 -16.58
N GLU A 127 -2.28 4.62 -17.24
CA GLU A 127 -1.93 6.04 -17.31
C GLU A 127 -1.84 6.71 -15.93
N ARG A 128 -2.67 6.30 -14.96
CA ARG A 128 -2.66 6.88 -13.61
C ARG A 128 -1.46 6.41 -12.81
N THR A 129 -1.12 5.12 -12.87
CA THR A 129 0.06 4.61 -12.16
C THR A 129 1.36 5.08 -12.81
N LYS A 130 1.37 5.34 -14.12
CA LYS A 130 2.45 6.04 -14.80
C LYS A 130 2.62 7.48 -14.29
N ASP A 131 1.53 8.23 -14.11
CA ASP A 131 1.57 9.55 -13.47
C ASP A 131 2.15 9.48 -12.04
N PHE A 132 1.75 8.48 -11.25
CA PHE A 132 2.32 8.27 -9.92
C PHE A 132 3.85 8.09 -9.95
N ARG A 133 4.37 7.24 -10.86
CA ARG A 133 5.81 7.01 -11.03
C ARG A 133 6.56 8.26 -11.49
N ASN A 134 5.92 9.14 -12.27
CA ASN A 134 6.52 10.40 -12.70
C ASN A 134 6.59 11.44 -11.57
N ARG A 135 5.68 11.37 -10.60
CA ARG A 135 5.53 12.38 -9.54
C ARG A 135 6.14 11.99 -8.21
N PHE A 136 6.18 10.69 -7.91
CA PHE A 136 6.55 10.15 -6.61
C PHE A 136 7.53 9.00 -6.77
N LYS A 137 8.35 8.78 -5.74
CA LYS A 137 9.09 7.52 -5.59
C LYS A 137 8.08 6.39 -5.33
N VAL A 138 7.97 5.46 -6.27
CA VAL A 138 7.13 4.27 -6.15
C VAL A 138 8.02 3.06 -5.89
N VAL A 139 7.79 2.37 -4.77
CA VAL A 139 8.48 1.14 -4.42
C VAL A 139 7.48 -0.02 -4.50
N SER A 140 7.82 -1.07 -5.25
CA SER A 140 6.97 -2.25 -5.35
C SER A 140 7.75 -3.56 -5.38
N ALA A 141 7.17 -4.61 -4.78
CA ALA A 141 7.77 -5.94 -4.80
C ALA A 141 7.73 -6.56 -6.20
N VAL A 142 6.65 -6.30 -6.95
CA VAL A 142 6.59 -6.56 -8.39
C VAL A 142 7.30 -5.43 -9.10
N VAL A 143 8.45 -5.75 -9.70
CA VAL A 143 9.27 -4.79 -10.44
C VAL A 143 8.62 -4.47 -11.79
N GLU A 144 8.56 -3.19 -12.15
CA GLU A 144 8.03 -2.73 -13.43
C GLU A 144 8.79 -3.37 -14.61
N GLY A 145 8.06 -3.85 -15.61
CA GLY A 145 8.63 -4.54 -16.77
C GLY A 145 9.10 -5.98 -16.51
N SER A 146 8.99 -6.49 -15.27
CA SER A 146 9.23 -7.90 -14.99
C SER A 146 8.08 -8.78 -15.50
N ARG A 147 8.32 -10.09 -15.65
CA ARG A 147 7.26 -11.05 -16.00
C ARG A 147 6.07 -11.01 -15.02
N TRP A 148 6.31 -10.66 -13.75
CA TRP A 148 5.27 -10.59 -12.74
C TRP A 148 4.37 -9.37 -12.93
N GLN A 149 4.88 -8.31 -13.58
CA GLN A 149 4.06 -7.15 -13.94
C GLN A 149 2.95 -7.56 -14.92
N GLU A 150 3.29 -8.36 -15.94
CA GLU A 150 2.30 -8.85 -16.93
C GLU A 150 1.22 -9.72 -16.27
N GLU A 151 1.61 -10.59 -15.33
CA GLU A 151 0.67 -11.39 -14.54
C GLU A 151 -0.23 -10.54 -13.63
N CYS A 152 0.32 -9.48 -13.02
CA CYS A 152 -0.46 -8.53 -12.23
C CYS A 152 -1.43 -7.72 -13.10
N ASP A 153 -0.98 -7.20 -14.25
CA ASP A 153 -1.78 -6.39 -15.17
C ASP A 153 -2.95 -7.19 -15.77
N THR A 154 -2.75 -8.50 -15.96
CA THR A 154 -3.81 -9.42 -16.43
C THR A 154 -4.62 -10.04 -15.30
N GLN A 155 -4.26 -9.78 -14.03
CA GLN A 155 -4.85 -10.37 -12.83
C GLN A 155 -4.83 -11.91 -12.83
N VAL A 156 -3.85 -12.50 -13.51
CA VAL A 156 -3.65 -13.96 -13.60
C VAL A 156 -2.25 -14.30 -13.12
N LEU A 157 -2.15 -14.71 -11.85
CA LEU A 157 -0.90 -15.14 -11.25
C LEU A 157 -0.67 -16.63 -11.51
N SER A 158 0.32 -16.98 -12.33
CA SER A 158 0.67 -18.37 -12.67
C SER A 158 1.07 -19.17 -11.42
N SER A 159 1.62 -18.47 -10.42
CA SER A 159 1.96 -19.02 -9.10
C SER A 159 0.74 -19.63 -8.37
N PHE A 160 -0.49 -19.18 -8.68
CA PHE A 160 -1.70 -19.71 -8.06
C PHE A 160 -2.12 -21.08 -8.62
N LEU A 161 -1.72 -21.39 -9.86
CA LEU A 161 -1.99 -22.69 -10.49
C LEU A 161 -1.29 -23.85 -9.77
N THR A 162 -0.17 -23.56 -9.12
CA THR A 162 0.63 -24.54 -8.36
C THR A 162 0.67 -24.24 -6.86
N TYR A 163 -0.23 -23.35 -6.40
CA TYR A 163 -0.29 -22.96 -5.00
C TYR A 163 -0.63 -24.15 -4.11
N ARG A 164 0.14 -24.29 -3.03
CA ARG A 164 -0.03 -25.30 -2.00
C ARG A 164 -0.11 -24.60 -0.66
N ALA A 165 -1.24 -24.69 0.02
CA ALA A 165 -1.50 -23.96 1.27
C ALA A 165 -0.43 -24.28 2.33
N GLU A 166 0.07 -25.51 2.34
CA GLU A 166 1.08 -26.02 3.27
C GLU A 166 2.38 -25.22 3.20
N ARG A 167 2.73 -24.65 2.03
CA ARG A 167 3.91 -23.80 1.84
C ARG A 167 3.81 -22.51 2.67
N THR A 168 2.61 -22.07 2.97
CA THR A 168 2.36 -20.84 3.73
C THR A 168 2.19 -21.06 5.23
N PHE A 169 2.03 -22.31 5.69
CA PHE A 169 1.81 -22.61 7.11
C PHE A 169 2.92 -22.03 8.00
N PRO A 170 2.57 -21.54 9.21
CA PRO A 170 3.57 -21.15 10.19
C PRO A 170 4.54 -22.30 10.46
N THR A 171 5.80 -21.96 10.73
CA THR A 171 6.84 -22.96 11.00
C THR A 171 6.61 -23.71 12.31
N ALA A 172 5.91 -23.09 13.28
CA ALA A 172 5.47 -23.74 14.50
C ALA A 172 4.50 -24.89 14.16
N GLY A 173 4.95 -26.13 14.32
CA GLY A 173 4.18 -27.34 14.02
C GLY A 173 4.63 -28.11 12.76
N ARG A 174 5.62 -27.61 12.01
CA ARG A 174 6.27 -28.43 10.96
C ARG A 174 7.23 -29.40 11.63
N THR A 175 6.94 -30.70 11.59
CA THR A 175 7.99 -31.71 11.76
C THR A 175 9.05 -31.42 10.71
N PRO A 176 10.35 -31.33 11.04
CA PRO A 176 11.39 -31.17 10.03
C PRO A 176 11.19 -32.26 8.98
N ALA A 177 11.15 -31.86 7.71
CA ALA A 177 11.13 -32.84 6.62
C ALA A 177 12.37 -33.73 6.79
N GLN A 178 12.15 -35.04 6.92
CA GLN A 178 13.21 -36.05 6.91
C GLN A 178 13.89 -36.07 5.54
#